data_AF-A0A067REN0-F1
#
_entry.id   AF-A0A067REN0-F1
#
_cell.length_a   1.000
_cell.length_b   1.000
_cell.length_c   1.000
_cell.angle_alpha   90.00
_cell.angle_beta   90.00
_cell.angle_gamma   90.00
#
_symmetry.space_group_name_H-M   'P 1'
#
loop_
_entity.id
_entity.type
_entity.pdbx_description
1 polymer ?
#
loop_
_entity_poly.entity_id
_entity_poly.type
_entity_poly.pdbx_seq_one_letter_code
_entity_poly.pdbx_strand_id
1 'polypeptide(L)'
;MNTSVPTYYYLAVKGSLHANDCSVFGLIPAEVQALSRRYPSSIEVINGMTIKGPPIQVINTLSELGYKVICTTGEAEVVWTLQREFHGHCSVSTSSLCQTLDELDFERGIWYAAQHDDLERVQKLLRQGVSPDIKDTAGYCALHYAARAGHDRICHCLLAAGATWDAVTRAGQATALHRAASAGHNSIVTLLLKTGSNSGLRDADGKTALHRAVEQVHVSTVKILL
;
A
#
# COMPACT_ATOMS: atom_id res chain seq x y z
N MET A 1 -26.48 -26.44 -8.79
CA MET A 1 -26.29 -25.17 -9.53
C MET A 1 -24.92 -24.65 -9.15
N ASN A 2 -23.96 -24.76 -10.06
CA ASN A 2 -22.57 -24.41 -9.83
C ASN A 2 -22.44 -22.88 -9.93
N THR A 3 -22.51 -22.17 -8.81
CA THR A 3 -22.30 -20.72 -8.78
C THR A 3 -20.80 -20.46 -8.88
N SER A 4 -20.26 -20.47 -10.10
CA SER A 4 -18.88 -20.08 -10.36
C SER A 4 -18.71 -18.62 -9.95
N VAL A 5 -17.96 -18.39 -8.87
CA VAL A 5 -17.58 -17.04 -8.45
C VAL A 5 -16.77 -16.41 -9.59
N PRO A 6 -17.14 -15.23 -10.10
CA PRO A 6 -16.38 -14.60 -11.19
C PRO A 6 -14.95 -14.34 -10.72
N THR A 7 -13.99 -14.83 -11.48
CA THR A 7 -12.56 -14.55 -11.25
C THR A 7 -12.23 -13.26 -11.98
N TYR A 8 -11.60 -12.33 -11.27
CA TYR A 8 -11.27 -11.01 -11.79
C TYR A 8 -9.77 -10.85 -11.97
N TYR A 9 -9.39 -10.16 -13.05
CA TYR A 9 -8.01 -9.88 -13.38
C TYR A 9 -7.75 -8.38 -13.29
N TYR A 10 -6.74 -7.96 -12.53
CA TYR A 10 -6.47 -6.54 -12.26
C TYR A 10 -5.18 -6.07 -12.92
N LEU A 11 -5.23 -4.83 -13.44
CA LEU A 11 -4.07 -4.10 -13.94
C LEU A 11 -3.90 -2.81 -13.16
N ALA A 12 -2.65 -2.43 -12.91
CA ALA A 12 -2.30 -1.12 -12.40
C ALA A 12 -1.67 -0.29 -13.51
N VAL A 13 -2.20 0.91 -13.75
CA VAL A 13 -1.58 1.88 -14.66
C VAL A 13 -1.12 3.05 -13.81
N LYS A 14 0.19 3.31 -13.83
CA LYS A 14 0.78 4.50 -13.24
C LYS A 14 1.07 5.51 -14.35
N GLY A 15 0.49 6.69 -14.26
CA GLY A 15 0.77 7.79 -15.18
C GLY A 15 0.32 9.13 -14.62
N SER A 16 1.01 10.20 -14.98
CA SER A 16 0.52 11.55 -14.71
C SER A 16 -0.28 12.06 -15.91
N LEU A 17 -1.33 12.85 -15.67
CA LEU A 17 -2.03 13.57 -16.74
C LEU A 17 -1.08 14.48 -17.55
N HIS A 18 0.04 14.87 -16.94
CA HIS A 18 1.04 15.75 -17.53
C HIS A 18 2.27 15.01 -18.07
N ALA A 19 2.38 13.70 -17.82
CA ALA A 19 3.50 12.88 -18.28
C ALA A 19 3.14 12.15 -19.58
N ASN A 20 4.13 12.00 -20.45
CA ASN A 20 3.98 11.28 -21.73
C ASN A 20 4.36 9.80 -21.62
N ASP A 21 4.54 9.29 -20.41
CA ASP A 21 4.89 7.90 -20.13
C ASP A 21 3.95 7.31 -19.07
N CYS A 22 3.41 6.14 -19.39
CA CYS A 22 2.52 5.36 -18.54
C CYS A 22 3.13 3.99 -18.32
N SER A 23 3.29 3.60 -17.07
CA SER A 23 3.72 2.24 -16.72
C SER A 23 2.49 1.39 -16.43
N VAL A 24 2.29 0.33 -17.22
CA VAL A 24 1.22 -0.65 -17.03
C VAL A 24 1.81 -1.89 -16.39
N PHE A 25 1.19 -2.37 -15.32
CA PHE A 25 1.64 -3.52 -14.57
C PHE A 25 0.55 -4.58 -14.46
N GLY A 26 0.98 -5.83 -14.32
CA GLY A 26 0.12 -7.00 -14.26
C GLY A 26 -0.26 -7.52 -15.64
N LEU A 27 0.51 -7.27 -16.70
CA LEU A 27 0.17 -7.78 -18.04
C LEU A 27 0.62 -9.23 -18.22
N ILE A 28 -0.18 -10.06 -18.91
CA ILE A 28 0.28 -11.40 -19.35
C ILE A 28 1.26 -11.26 -20.54
N PRO A 29 2.17 -12.24 -20.77
CA PRO A 29 3.13 -12.18 -21.88
C PRO A 29 2.48 -11.95 -23.26
N ALA A 30 1.29 -12.52 -23.48
CA ALA A 30 0.54 -12.30 -24.73
C ALA A 30 0.05 -10.84 -24.88
N GLU A 31 -0.34 -10.20 -23.77
CA GLU A 31 -0.76 -8.79 -23.76
C GLU A 31 0.44 -7.85 -23.89
N VAL A 32 1.57 -8.16 -23.24
CA VAL A 32 2.83 -7.43 -23.44
C VAL A 32 3.23 -7.47 -24.92
N GLN A 33 3.20 -8.64 -25.54
CA GLN A 33 3.54 -8.78 -26.96
C GLN A 33 2.56 -8.03 -27.87
N ALA A 34 1.26 -8.07 -27.57
CA ALA A 34 0.24 -7.33 -28.34
C ALA A 34 0.42 -5.82 -28.22
N LEU A 35 0.70 -5.32 -27.01
CA LEU A 35 0.90 -3.90 -26.75
C LEU A 35 2.24 -3.41 -27.32
N SER A 36 3.31 -4.21 -27.27
CA SER A 36 4.62 -3.90 -27.86
C SER A 36 4.52 -3.71 -29.38
N ARG A 37 3.69 -4.50 -30.07
CA ARG A 37 3.38 -4.30 -31.50
C ARG A 37 2.63 -2.99 -31.78
N ARG A 38 1.75 -2.58 -30.86
CA ARG A 38 0.92 -1.37 -31.00
C ARG A 38 1.66 -0.09 -30.59
N TYR A 39 2.63 -0.21 -29.69
CA TYR A 39 3.46 0.87 -29.17
C TYR A 39 4.94 0.55 -29.38
N PRO A 40 5.51 0.76 -30.58
CA PRO A 40 6.90 0.38 -30.88
C PRO A 40 7.95 1.08 -30.00
N SER A 41 7.59 2.19 -29.36
CA SER A 41 8.45 2.95 -28.46
C SER A 41 8.29 2.55 -26.98
N SER A 42 7.57 1.47 -26.69
CA SER A 42 7.38 0.98 -25.33
C SER A 42 8.58 0.19 -24.82
N ILE A 43 8.79 0.23 -23.51
CA ILE A 43 9.86 -0.50 -22.82
C ILE A 43 9.22 -1.60 -21.99
N GLU A 44 9.57 -2.85 -22.22
CA GLU A 44 9.12 -3.95 -21.36
C GLU A 44 9.77 -3.82 -19.97
N VAL A 45 8.97 -4.02 -18.93
CA VAL A 45 9.41 -4.02 -17.53
C VAL A 45 8.95 -5.31 -16.87
N ILE A 46 9.50 -5.65 -15.71
CA ILE A 46 9.10 -6.86 -14.99
C ILE A 46 7.59 -6.82 -14.75
N ASN A 47 6.89 -7.85 -15.23
CA ASN A 47 5.43 -8.00 -15.15
C ASN A 47 4.61 -6.82 -15.71
N GLY A 48 5.14 -6.10 -16.71
CA GLY A 48 4.48 -4.92 -17.24
C GLY A 48 5.15 -4.32 -18.47
N MET A 49 4.71 -3.12 -18.84
CA MET A 49 5.26 -2.37 -19.96
C MET A 49 5.11 -0.87 -19.73
N THR A 50 6.16 -0.10 -20.02
CA THR A 50 6.13 1.36 -20.05
C THR A 50 5.78 1.82 -21.46
N ILE A 51 4.60 2.39 -21.62
CA ILE A 51 4.07 2.92 -22.89
C ILE A 51 4.31 4.43 -22.92
N LYS A 52 4.90 4.93 -24.01
CA LYS A 52 4.94 6.37 -24.28
C LYS A 52 3.60 6.81 -24.88
N GLY A 53 2.82 7.54 -24.09
CA GLY A 53 1.52 8.10 -24.48
C GLY A 53 0.75 8.62 -23.27
N PRO A 54 -0.26 9.48 -23.49
CA PRO A 54 -1.09 9.99 -22.42
C PRO A 54 -1.91 8.85 -21.77
N PRO A 55 -2.14 8.88 -20.44
CA PRO A 55 -2.81 7.79 -19.74
C PRO A 55 -4.19 7.41 -20.29
N ILE A 56 -4.94 8.40 -20.75
CA ILE A 56 -6.27 8.18 -21.33
C ILE A 56 -6.22 7.27 -22.57
N GLN A 57 -5.18 7.39 -23.40
CA GLN A 57 -5.02 6.57 -24.59
C GLN A 57 -4.70 5.13 -24.21
N VAL A 58 -3.80 4.96 -23.23
CA VAL A 58 -3.44 3.64 -22.70
C VAL A 58 -4.66 2.96 -22.08
N ILE A 59 -5.45 3.68 -21.27
CA ILE A 59 -6.68 3.15 -20.67
C ILE A 59 -7.69 2.75 -21.73
N ASN A 60 -7.87 3.53 -22.80
CA ASN A 60 -8.76 3.18 -23.90
C ASN A 60 -8.33 1.88 -24.59
N THR A 61 -7.02 1.69 -24.81
CA THR A 61 -6.52 0.41 -25.36
C THR A 61 -6.71 -0.76 -24.42
N LEU A 62 -6.58 -0.56 -23.11
CA LEU A 62 -6.88 -1.61 -22.12
C LEU A 62 -8.38 -1.90 -22.07
N SER A 63 -9.24 -0.91 -22.26
CA SER A 63 -10.69 -1.10 -22.38
C SER A 63 -11.06 -2.01 -23.56
N GLU A 64 -10.38 -1.86 -24.70
CA GLU A 64 -10.53 -2.79 -25.85
C GLU A 64 -10.13 -4.23 -25.50
N LEU A 65 -9.20 -4.42 -24.55
CA LEU A 65 -8.81 -5.73 -24.03
C LEU A 65 -9.76 -6.28 -22.95
N GLY A 66 -10.84 -5.55 -22.65
CA GLY A 66 -11.89 -5.94 -21.69
C GLY A 66 -11.70 -5.40 -20.28
N TYR A 67 -10.74 -4.50 -20.06
CA TYR A 67 -10.46 -3.92 -18.75
C TYR A 67 -11.33 -2.69 -18.44
N LYS A 68 -11.97 -2.68 -17.27
CA LYS A 68 -12.77 -1.56 -16.78
C LYS A 68 -12.05 -0.86 -15.63
N VAL A 69 -11.98 0.46 -15.67
CA VAL A 69 -11.42 1.26 -14.56
C VAL A 69 -12.34 1.15 -13.33
N ILE A 70 -11.79 0.79 -12.18
CA ILE A 70 -12.53 0.64 -10.92
C ILE A 70 -12.21 1.73 -9.90
N CYS A 71 -10.98 2.24 -9.90
CA CYS A 71 -10.61 3.35 -9.04
C CYS A 71 -9.51 4.17 -9.69
N THR A 72 -9.53 5.48 -9.37
CA THR A 72 -8.51 6.44 -9.73
C THR A 72 -8.06 7.13 -8.44
N THR A 73 -6.83 6.91 -8.02
CA THR A 73 -6.26 7.68 -6.90
C THR A 73 -5.37 8.77 -7.47
N GLY A 74 -5.51 10.04 -7.04
CA GLY A 74 -4.44 11.00 -7.28
C GLY A 74 -4.74 12.47 -6.96
N GLU A 75 -3.75 13.11 -6.31
CA GLU A 75 -3.47 14.55 -6.44
C GLU A 75 -2.13 14.85 -7.18
N ALA A 76 -1.20 13.88 -7.36
CA ALA A 76 0.09 14.12 -8.05
C ALA A 76 0.58 12.99 -8.98
N GLU A 77 0.35 11.72 -8.63
CA GLU A 77 0.54 10.57 -9.52
C GLU A 77 -0.81 9.86 -9.63
N VAL A 78 -1.37 9.73 -10.84
CA VAL A 78 -2.64 9.05 -11.03
C VAL A 78 -2.37 7.56 -11.21
N VAL A 79 -2.93 6.77 -10.31
CA VAL A 79 -2.92 5.31 -10.42
C VAL A 79 -4.34 4.88 -10.76
N TRP A 80 -4.49 4.25 -11.92
CA TRP A 80 -5.73 3.58 -12.30
C TRP A 80 -5.61 2.12 -11.95
N THR A 81 -6.59 1.60 -11.22
CA THR A 81 -6.80 0.16 -11.12
C THR A 81 -7.86 -0.21 -12.14
N LEU A 82 -7.56 -1.18 -13.00
CA LEU A 82 -8.50 -1.71 -13.97
C LEU A 82 -8.79 -3.18 -13.67
N GLN A 83 -9.97 -3.66 -14.04
CA GLN A 83 -10.48 -5.00 -13.77
C GLN A 83 -11.10 -5.60 -15.03
N ARG A 84 -10.82 -6.88 -15.32
CA ARG A 84 -11.46 -7.67 -16.38
C ARG A 84 -12.06 -8.95 -15.80
N GLU A 85 -13.27 -9.31 -16.24
CA GLU A 85 -13.93 -10.57 -15.91
C GLU A 85 -13.33 -11.73 -16.73
N PHE A 86 -12.97 -12.82 -16.06
CA PHE A 86 -12.46 -14.03 -16.71
C PHE A 86 -13.55 -15.09 -16.82
N HIS A 87 -13.95 -15.42 -18.05
CA HIS A 87 -14.89 -16.51 -18.36
C HIS A 87 -14.15 -17.65 -19.06
N GLY A 88 -13.41 -18.48 -18.31
CA GLY A 88 -12.74 -19.66 -18.87
C GLY A 88 -12.30 -20.67 -17.81
N HIS A 89 -12.50 -21.96 -18.09
CA HIS A 89 -11.85 -23.05 -17.36
C HIS A 89 -10.44 -23.25 -17.94
N CYS A 90 -9.40 -22.82 -17.21
CA CYS A 90 -8.02 -23.02 -17.63
C CYS A 90 -7.30 -23.93 -16.63
N SER A 91 -6.73 -25.03 -17.12
CA SER A 91 -5.90 -26.00 -16.38
C SER A 91 -4.45 -25.53 -16.19
N VAL A 92 -4.15 -24.29 -16.55
CA VAL A 92 -2.84 -23.69 -16.32
C VAL A 92 -2.79 -23.30 -14.84
N SER A 93 -1.96 -24.02 -14.09
CA SER A 93 -1.67 -23.79 -12.69
C SER A 93 -1.60 -22.30 -12.39
N THR A 94 -2.49 -21.87 -11.51
CA THR A 94 -2.72 -20.51 -10.99
C THR A 94 -1.50 -19.88 -10.30
N SER A 95 -0.29 -20.39 -10.50
CA SER A 95 0.91 -19.96 -9.80
C SER A 95 1.52 -18.68 -10.37
N SER A 96 1.45 -18.44 -11.69
CA SER A 96 2.24 -17.39 -12.34
C SER A 96 1.51 -16.05 -12.52
N LEU A 97 0.19 -16.03 -12.37
CA LEU A 97 -0.63 -14.82 -12.54
C LEU A 97 -1.10 -14.21 -11.21
N CYS A 98 -1.17 -15.00 -10.14
CA CYS A 98 -1.23 -14.44 -8.78
C CYS A 98 0.07 -13.70 -8.44
N GLN A 99 1.21 -14.17 -8.96
CA GLN A 99 2.54 -13.57 -8.72
C GLN A 99 2.66 -12.10 -9.12
N THR A 100 1.96 -11.60 -10.15
CA THR A 100 2.22 -10.25 -10.67
C THR A 100 1.53 -9.13 -9.88
N LEU A 101 0.34 -9.37 -9.33
CA LEU A 101 -0.24 -8.53 -8.28
C LEU A 101 0.44 -8.82 -6.93
N ASP A 102 0.78 -10.07 -6.64
CA ASP A 102 1.50 -10.42 -5.42
C ASP A 102 2.90 -9.81 -5.34
N GLU A 103 3.58 -9.45 -6.44
CA GLU A 103 4.93 -8.84 -6.44
C GLU A 103 4.93 -7.30 -6.36
N LEU A 104 3.92 -6.61 -6.92
CA LEU A 104 3.76 -5.15 -6.80
C LEU A 104 2.92 -4.72 -5.59
N ASP A 105 2.08 -5.62 -5.08
CA ASP A 105 1.35 -5.49 -3.81
C ASP A 105 1.95 -6.34 -2.69
N PHE A 106 3.14 -6.98 -2.85
CA PHE A 106 3.76 -7.74 -1.75
C PHE A 106 4.10 -6.82 -0.58
N GLU A 107 4.88 -5.79 -0.88
CA GLU A 107 5.43 -4.86 0.09
C GLU A 107 4.45 -3.73 0.42
N ARG A 108 3.57 -3.36 -0.52
CA ARG A 108 2.50 -2.37 -0.30
C ARG A 108 1.30 -2.99 0.42
N GLY A 109 1.10 -4.30 0.25
CA GLY A 109 0.00 -5.05 0.83
C GLY A 109 0.04 -5.04 2.36
N ILE A 110 1.23 -4.98 2.97
CA ILE A 110 1.34 -4.93 4.43
C ILE A 110 0.88 -3.57 4.99
N TRP A 111 1.11 -2.46 4.28
CA TRP A 111 0.62 -1.14 4.68
C TRP A 111 -0.89 -1.04 4.57
N TYR A 112 -1.44 -1.51 3.44
CA TYR A 112 -2.88 -1.51 3.20
C TYR A 112 -3.61 -2.39 4.22
N ALA A 113 -3.11 -3.60 4.44
CA ALA A 113 -3.65 -4.51 5.45
C ALA A 113 -3.59 -3.90 6.86
N ALA A 114 -2.46 -3.24 7.18
CA ALA A 114 -2.28 -2.55 8.46
C ALA A 114 -3.16 -1.30 8.63
N GLN A 115 -3.63 -0.68 7.55
CA GLN A 115 -4.56 0.46 7.60
C GLN A 115 -6.02 0.01 7.77
N HIS A 116 -6.39 -1.17 7.23
CA HIS A 116 -7.77 -1.64 7.12
C HIS A 116 -8.14 -2.77 8.11
N ASP A 117 -7.35 -2.96 9.17
CA ASP A 117 -7.54 -3.99 10.21
C ASP A 117 -7.50 -5.44 9.69
N ASP A 118 -6.78 -5.69 8.60
CA ASP A 118 -6.62 -7.04 8.03
C ASP A 118 -5.42 -7.77 8.68
N LEU A 119 -5.64 -8.21 9.93
CA LEU A 119 -4.63 -8.91 10.72
C LEU A 119 -4.16 -10.21 10.05
N GLU A 120 -5.06 -10.95 9.40
CA GLU A 120 -4.74 -12.24 8.77
C GLU A 120 -3.75 -12.04 7.61
N ARG A 121 -4.00 -11.02 6.78
CA ARG A 121 -3.09 -10.67 5.68
C ARG A 121 -1.76 -10.15 6.19
N VAL A 122 -1.73 -9.31 7.24
CA VAL A 122 -0.48 -8.88 7.88
C VAL A 122 0.35 -10.08 8.35
N GLN A 123 -0.27 -11.02 9.08
CA GLN A 123 0.42 -12.21 9.57
C GLN A 123 0.93 -13.09 8.43
N LYS A 124 0.13 -13.28 7.39
CA LYS A 124 0.52 -14.07 6.21
C LYS A 124 1.76 -13.46 5.54
N LEU A 125 1.75 -12.15 5.30
CA LEU A 125 2.86 -11.43 4.67
C LEU A 125 4.14 -11.51 5.51
N LEU A 126 4.05 -11.32 6.83
CA LEU A 126 5.20 -11.46 7.74
C LEU A 126 5.77 -12.89 7.72
N ARG A 127 4.91 -13.92 7.69
CA ARG A 127 5.36 -15.33 7.56
C ARG A 127 6.02 -15.63 6.23
N GLN A 128 5.66 -14.89 5.18
CA GLN A 128 6.27 -14.99 3.85
C GLN A 128 7.59 -14.21 3.74
N GLY A 129 8.06 -13.57 4.83
CA GLY A 129 9.35 -12.89 4.88
C GLY A 129 9.29 -11.40 4.51
N VAL A 130 8.10 -10.81 4.37
CA VAL A 130 7.94 -9.36 4.22
C VAL A 130 8.49 -8.67 5.46
N SER A 131 9.41 -7.72 5.29
CA SER A 131 9.92 -6.94 6.40
C SER A 131 8.82 -6.01 6.94
N PRO A 132 8.57 -5.96 8.26
CA PRO A 132 7.58 -5.04 8.85
C PRO A 132 7.97 -3.56 8.69
N ASP A 133 9.25 -3.29 8.41
CA ASP A 133 9.83 -1.95 8.31
C ASP A 133 9.93 -1.42 6.89
N ILE A 134 9.37 -2.13 5.91
CA ILE A 134 9.28 -1.62 4.54
C ILE A 134 8.53 -0.29 4.57
N LYS A 135 9.14 0.72 3.93
CA LYS A 135 8.64 2.10 3.91
C LYS A 135 8.10 2.48 2.53
N ASP A 136 7.02 3.25 2.53
CA ASP A 136 6.49 3.86 1.32
C ASP A 136 7.35 5.03 0.83
N THR A 137 6.93 5.64 -0.28
CA THR A 137 7.63 6.80 -0.87
C THR A 137 7.67 8.00 0.09
N ALA A 138 6.73 8.11 1.02
CA ALA A 138 6.68 9.12 2.07
C ALA A 138 7.41 8.70 3.37
N GLY A 139 7.96 7.49 3.43
CA GLY A 139 8.70 6.94 4.56
C GLY A 139 7.82 6.27 5.64
N TYR A 140 6.54 6.02 5.37
CA TYR A 140 5.62 5.32 6.28
C TYR A 140 5.81 3.81 6.18
N CYS A 141 5.89 3.14 7.32
CA CYS A 141 5.81 1.68 7.42
C CYS A 141 4.44 1.23 7.95
N ALA A 142 4.19 -0.08 7.94
CA ALA A 142 2.92 -0.67 8.40
C ALA A 142 2.54 -0.23 9.81
N LEU A 143 3.54 -0.08 10.71
CA LEU A 143 3.30 0.35 12.09
C LEU A 143 2.74 1.77 12.16
N HIS A 144 3.14 2.68 11.26
CA HIS A 144 2.58 4.02 11.20
C HIS A 144 1.10 4.02 10.79
N TYR A 145 0.74 3.18 9.82
CA TYR A 145 -0.64 3.05 9.35
C TYR A 145 -1.55 2.46 10.42
N ALA A 146 -1.13 1.35 11.04
CA ALA A 146 -1.87 0.73 12.14
C ALA A 146 -2.02 1.67 13.35
N ALA A 147 -0.93 2.37 13.72
CA ALA A 147 -0.94 3.32 14.82
C ALA A 147 -1.83 4.55 14.58
N ARG A 148 -1.92 5.02 13.33
CA ARG A 148 -2.83 6.10 12.95
C ARG A 148 -4.29 5.62 12.94
N ALA A 149 -4.54 4.41 12.45
CA ALA A 149 -5.88 3.86 12.28
C ALA A 149 -6.50 3.34 13.58
N GLY A 150 -5.69 3.00 14.59
CA GLY A 150 -6.19 2.50 15.88
C GLY A 150 -6.21 0.98 16.02
N HIS A 151 -5.45 0.27 15.17
CA HIS A 151 -5.51 -1.20 15.10
C HIS A 151 -4.52 -1.85 16.07
N ASP A 152 -4.90 -1.89 17.35
CA ASP A 152 -4.09 -2.41 18.46
C ASP A 152 -3.47 -3.79 18.17
N ARG A 153 -4.27 -4.72 17.64
CA ARG A 153 -3.84 -6.09 17.37
C ARG A 153 -2.76 -6.16 16.29
N ILE A 154 -2.87 -5.31 15.28
CA ILE A 154 -1.88 -5.22 14.21
C ILE A 154 -0.59 -4.59 14.73
N CYS A 155 -0.68 -3.52 15.52
CA CYS A 155 0.50 -2.93 16.17
C CYS A 155 1.26 -3.97 17.02
N HIS A 156 0.54 -4.76 17.82
CA HIS A 156 1.13 -5.86 18.58
C HIS A 156 1.82 -6.89 17.67
N CYS A 157 1.15 -7.30 16.58
CA CYS A 157 1.70 -8.27 15.64
C CYS A 157 2.98 -7.76 14.97
N LEU A 158 2.99 -6.50 14.52
CA LEU A 158 4.14 -5.89 13.86
C LEU A 158 5.33 -5.75 14.82
N LEU A 159 5.10 -5.28 16.05
CA LEU A 159 6.15 -5.16 17.07
C LEU A 159 6.71 -6.53 17.47
N ALA A 160 5.86 -7.55 17.60
CA ALA A 160 6.29 -8.92 17.86
C ALA A 160 7.12 -9.52 16.71
N ALA A 161 6.86 -9.08 15.48
CA ALA A 161 7.64 -9.46 14.29
C ALA A 161 8.93 -8.63 14.12
N GLY A 162 9.26 -7.75 15.07
CA GLY A 162 10.51 -6.97 15.05
C GLY A 162 10.40 -5.63 14.33
N ALA A 163 9.20 -5.07 14.15
CA ALA A 163 9.05 -3.71 13.62
C ALA A 163 9.81 -2.68 14.46
N THR A 164 10.52 -1.78 13.79
CA THR A 164 11.27 -0.69 14.40
C THR A 164 10.29 0.37 14.93
N TRP A 165 10.18 0.47 16.26
CA TRP A 165 9.22 1.35 16.94
C TRP A 165 9.52 2.84 16.79
N ASP A 166 10.79 3.22 16.60
CA ASP A 166 11.27 4.58 16.31
C ASP A 166 11.45 4.83 14.81
N ALA A 167 10.88 3.99 13.95
CA ALA A 167 10.86 4.28 12.53
C ALA A 167 10.25 5.67 12.29
N VAL A 168 10.97 6.52 11.56
CA VAL A 168 10.53 7.87 11.21
C VAL A 168 10.11 7.97 9.76
N THR A 169 9.09 8.81 9.50
CA THR A 169 8.67 9.19 8.15
C THR A 169 9.61 10.20 7.51
N ARG A 170 9.68 10.21 6.18
CA ARG A 170 10.54 11.14 5.41
C ARG A 170 9.98 12.56 5.42
N ALA A 171 8.67 12.70 5.29
CA ALA A 171 8.01 13.99 5.17
C ALA A 171 7.86 14.75 6.50
N GLY A 172 8.28 14.19 7.63
CA GLY A 172 8.03 14.85 8.90
C GLY A 172 8.72 14.29 10.13
N GLN A 173 9.67 13.36 10.00
CA GLN A 173 10.34 12.70 11.13
C GLN A 173 9.39 12.14 12.20
N ALA A 174 8.13 11.87 11.82
CA ALA A 174 7.11 11.45 12.76
C ALA A 174 7.22 9.95 12.97
N THR A 175 7.11 9.51 14.22
CA THR A 175 7.08 8.09 14.60
C THR A 175 5.65 7.56 14.70
N ALA A 176 5.49 6.24 14.82
CA ALA A 176 4.21 5.61 15.13
C ALA A 176 3.57 6.20 16.41
N LEU A 177 4.37 6.57 17.42
CA LEU A 177 3.90 7.19 18.66
C LEU A 177 3.25 8.56 18.41
N HIS A 178 3.83 9.39 17.53
CA HIS A 178 3.21 10.66 17.14
C HIS A 178 1.85 10.45 16.49
N ARG A 179 1.71 9.42 15.64
CA ARG A 179 0.46 9.09 14.94
C ARG A 179 -0.61 8.58 15.90
N ALA A 180 -0.26 7.66 16.79
CA ALA A 180 -1.17 7.17 17.82
C ALA A 180 -1.61 8.28 18.78
N ALA A 181 -0.67 9.14 19.21
CA ALA A 181 -0.95 10.24 20.12
C ALA A 181 -1.84 11.33 19.49
N SER A 182 -1.57 11.67 18.23
CA SER A 182 -2.40 12.60 17.45
C SER A 182 -3.80 12.06 17.15
N ALA A 183 -4.01 10.75 17.20
CA ALA A 183 -5.31 10.12 16.95
C ALA A 183 -6.04 9.71 18.26
N GLY A 184 -5.38 9.85 19.42
CA GLY A 184 -5.97 9.55 20.72
C GLY A 184 -6.02 8.06 21.09
N HIS A 185 -5.24 7.23 20.40
CA HIS A 185 -5.26 5.76 20.58
C HIS A 185 -4.45 5.34 21.80
N ASN A 186 -5.06 5.47 22.97
CA ASN A 186 -4.43 5.23 24.28
C ASN A 186 -3.76 3.85 24.43
N SER A 187 -4.41 2.80 23.90
CA SER A 187 -3.89 1.43 23.92
C SER A 187 -2.57 1.32 23.15
N ILE A 188 -2.52 1.86 21.92
CA ILE A 188 -1.32 1.89 21.08
C ILE A 188 -0.22 2.75 21.70
N VAL A 189 -0.57 3.92 22.25
CA VAL A 189 0.41 4.78 22.94
C VAL A 189 1.05 4.04 24.10
N THR A 190 0.24 3.37 24.93
CA THR A 190 0.74 2.57 26.05
C THR A 190 1.62 1.40 25.56
N LEU A 191 1.22 0.74 24.48
CA LEU A 191 1.98 -0.34 23.85
C LEU A 191 3.36 0.15 23.39
N LEU A 192 3.42 1.24 22.63
CA LEU A 192 4.66 1.79 22.10
C LEU A 192 5.60 2.25 23.21
N LEU A 193 5.08 2.90 24.26
CA LEU A 193 5.89 3.29 25.43
C LEU A 193 6.50 2.07 26.14
N LYS A 194 5.73 0.97 26.28
CA LYS A 194 6.25 -0.30 26.85
C LYS A 194 7.36 -0.94 26.00
N THR A 195 7.36 -0.72 24.68
CA THR A 195 8.44 -1.19 23.80
C THR A 195 9.71 -0.35 23.84
N GLY A 196 9.77 0.69 24.71
CA GLY A 196 10.93 1.57 24.84
C GLY A 196 10.86 2.81 23.95
N SER A 197 9.70 3.13 23.38
CA SER A 197 9.53 4.32 22.54
C SER A 197 9.90 5.60 23.28
N ASN A 198 10.86 6.34 22.73
CA ASN A 198 11.25 7.64 23.25
C ASN A 198 10.16 8.69 22.94
N SER A 199 9.38 9.07 23.94
CA SER A 199 8.34 10.09 23.85
C SER A 199 8.88 11.51 23.63
N GLY A 200 10.18 11.74 23.85
CA GLY A 200 10.87 13.01 23.64
C GLY A 200 11.31 13.26 22.20
N LEU A 201 11.10 12.30 21.29
CA LEU A 201 11.38 12.52 19.86
C LEU A 201 10.50 13.64 19.32
N ARG A 202 11.10 14.47 18.46
CA ARG A 202 10.44 15.61 17.82
C ARG A 202 10.19 15.28 16.35
N ASP A 203 8.99 15.56 15.89
CA ASP A 203 8.68 15.59 14.47
C ASP A 203 9.20 16.89 13.82
N ALA A 204 8.95 17.05 12.52
CA ALA A 204 9.45 18.17 11.72
C ALA A 204 8.91 19.55 12.16
N ASP A 205 7.80 19.59 12.89
CA ASP A 205 7.29 20.84 13.49
C ASP A 205 7.95 21.13 14.86
N GLY A 206 8.94 20.31 15.26
CA GLY A 206 9.56 20.36 16.57
C GLY A 206 8.65 19.85 17.69
N LYS A 207 7.52 19.20 17.35
CA LYS A 207 6.49 18.75 18.28
C LYS A 207 6.75 17.31 18.70
N THR A 208 6.39 16.98 19.93
CA THR A 208 6.51 15.63 20.48
C THR A 208 5.14 14.95 20.39
N ALA A 209 5.08 13.65 20.68
CA ALA A 209 3.81 12.94 20.77
C ALA A 209 2.84 13.62 21.78
N LEU A 210 3.37 14.15 22.88
CA LEU A 210 2.59 14.91 23.87
C LEU A 210 2.00 16.18 23.26
N HIS A 211 2.81 16.97 22.54
CA HIS A 211 2.32 18.18 21.85
C HIS A 211 1.17 17.84 20.89
N ARG A 212 1.28 16.76 20.11
CA ARG A 212 0.22 16.30 19.20
C ARG A 212 -1.05 15.86 19.94
N ALA A 213 -0.93 15.16 21.06
CA ALA A 213 -2.08 14.76 21.88
C ALA A 213 -2.80 15.99 22.47
N VAL A 214 -2.06 17.02 22.89
CA VAL A 214 -2.63 18.28 23.39
C VAL A 214 -3.35 19.05 22.28
N GLU A 215 -2.75 19.16 21.09
CA GLU A 215 -3.35 19.86 19.94
C GLU A 215 -4.69 19.26 19.52
N GLN A 216 -4.83 17.94 19.63
CA GLN A 216 -6.04 17.21 19.29
C GLN A 216 -6.96 16.98 20.50
N VAL A 217 -6.64 17.59 21.65
CA VAL A 217 -7.44 17.57 22.89
C VAL A 217 -7.69 16.16 23.43
N HIS A 218 -6.73 15.26 23.25
CA HIS A 218 -6.80 13.88 23.75
C HIS A 218 -6.33 13.77 25.20
N VAL A 219 -7.16 14.22 26.14
CA VAL A 219 -6.84 14.32 27.59
C VAL A 219 -6.33 12.99 28.18
N SER A 220 -6.95 11.87 27.83
CA SER A 220 -6.51 10.54 28.31
C SER A 220 -5.12 10.19 27.81
N THR A 221 -4.81 10.52 26.56
CA THR A 221 -3.50 10.27 25.96
C THR A 221 -2.42 11.17 26.55
N VAL A 222 -2.75 12.44 26.81
CA VAL A 222 -1.89 13.37 27.53
C VAL A 222 -1.49 12.82 28.90
N LYS A 223 -2.44 12.27 29.66
CA LYS A 223 -2.16 11.65 30.96
C LYS A 223 -1.25 10.42 30.88
N ILE A 224 -1.26 9.69 29.77
CA ILE A 224 -0.39 8.52 29.57
C ILE A 224 1.04 8.94 29.18
N LEU A 225 1.19 10.10 28.52
CA LEU A 225 2.48 10.61 28.03
C LEU A 225 3.21 11.51 29.05
N LEU A 226 2.57 11.85 30.17
CA LEU A 226 3.12 12.58 31.31
C LEU A 226 3.65 11.61 32.38
#